data_AF-A0A2V9XAL9-F1
#
_entry.id   AF-A0A2V9XAL9-F1
#
_cell.length_a   1.000
_cell.length_b   1.000
_cell.length_c   1.000
_cell.angle_alpha   90.00
_cell.angle_beta   90.00
_cell.angle_gamma   90.00
#
_symmetry.space_group_name_H-M   'P 1'
#
loop_
_entity.id
_entity.type
_entity.pdbx_description
1 polymer ?
#
loop_
_entity_poly.entity_id
_entity_poly.type
_entity_poly.pdbx_seq_one_letter_code
_entity_poly.pdbx_strand_id
1 'polypeptide(L)'
;MRRNRYFSWFADVYLLPHITQWHAILTGFTFPVKTAVKADVLMTDDTLYSGEVADYFLSSDGSLGGLFLKNPKRFDRARYLKEKADWGTTRPRQAFWRNIPSAKLYLIGSHIVNLNLNYEPQTARTEVLKKYIDDFLKGSYTAEVTVQAPTLEGVVDRWWREGTRKS
;
A
#
# COMPACT_ATOMS: atom_id res chain seq x y z
N MET A 1 14.34 18.38 -27.77
CA MET A 1 15.00 17.06 -27.73
C MET A 1 15.03 16.48 -29.14
N ARG A 2 16.21 16.22 -29.70
CA ARG A 2 16.37 15.67 -31.07
C ARG A 2 16.00 14.18 -31.02
N ARG A 3 14.83 13.80 -31.53
CA ARG A 3 14.37 12.40 -31.58
C ARG A 3 15.25 11.63 -32.56
N ASN A 4 16.12 10.75 -32.06
CA ASN A 4 17.06 10.02 -32.90
C ASN A 4 16.29 8.98 -33.74
N ARG A 5 16.21 9.22 -35.06
CA ARG A 5 15.32 8.49 -35.99
C ARG A 5 15.61 6.98 -36.02
N TYR A 6 16.88 6.60 -35.86
CA TYR A 6 17.31 5.20 -35.79
C TYR A 6 16.88 4.52 -34.50
N PHE A 7 16.94 5.24 -33.37
CA PHE A 7 16.46 4.73 -32.09
C PHE A 7 14.94 4.49 -32.12
N SER A 8 14.16 5.43 -32.67
CA SER A 8 12.72 5.22 -32.80
C SER A 8 12.39 4.05 -33.73
N TRP A 9 13.09 3.91 -34.87
CA TRP A 9 12.85 2.79 -35.78
C TRP A 9 13.21 1.44 -35.15
N PHE A 10 14.36 1.33 -34.47
CA PHE A 10 14.75 0.11 -33.77
C PHE A 10 13.81 -0.21 -32.61
N ALA A 11 13.40 0.80 -31.84
CA ALA A 11 12.42 0.62 -30.78
C ALA A 11 11.09 0.11 -31.34
N ASP A 12 10.56 0.75 -32.38
CA ASP A 12 9.24 0.43 -32.95
C ASP A 12 9.22 -0.94 -33.66
N VAL A 13 10.29 -1.31 -34.36
CA VAL A 13 10.36 -2.55 -35.17
C VAL A 13 10.86 -3.75 -34.38
N TYR A 14 11.78 -3.54 -33.44
CA TYR A 14 12.44 -4.65 -32.74
C TYR A 14 12.10 -4.70 -31.26
N LEU A 15 12.08 -3.59 -30.53
CA LEU A 15 11.83 -3.64 -29.08
C LEU A 15 10.34 -3.81 -28.75
N LEU A 16 9.47 -2.92 -29.25
CA LEU A 16 8.05 -2.88 -28.89
C LEU A 16 7.29 -4.18 -29.19
N PRO A 17 7.49 -4.88 -30.31
CA PRO A 17 6.81 -6.15 -30.57
C PRO A 17 7.22 -7.28 -29.62
N HIS A 18 8.39 -7.17 -29.01
CA HIS A 18 8.93 -8.14 -28.06
C HIS A 18 8.75 -7.73 -26.59
N ILE A 19 8.12 -6.56 -26.34
CA ILE A 19 7.70 -6.19 -24.99
C ILE A 19 6.52 -7.09 -24.63
N THR A 20 6.71 -7.88 -23.59
CA THR A 20 5.71 -8.81 -23.12
C THR A 20 4.53 -8.05 -22.52
N GLN A 21 3.32 -8.59 -22.67
CA GLN A 21 2.10 -7.98 -22.12
C GLN A 21 2.22 -7.74 -20.60
N TRP A 22 2.94 -8.64 -19.91
CA TRP A 22 3.26 -8.53 -18.49
C TRP A 22 4.08 -7.30 -18.15
N HIS A 23 4.99 -6.85 -19.03
CA HIS A 23 5.78 -5.65 -18.79
C HIS A 23 4.90 -4.39 -18.71
N ALA A 24 3.93 -4.26 -19.61
CA ALA A 24 3.04 -3.09 -19.65
C ALA A 24 2.11 -3.01 -18.43
N ILE A 25 1.78 -4.16 -17.85
CA ILE A 25 0.76 -4.32 -16.82
C ILE A 25 1.38 -4.37 -15.41
N LEU A 26 2.50 -5.05 -15.22
CA LEU A 26 3.14 -5.24 -13.92
C LEU A 26 4.08 -4.10 -13.53
N THR A 27 4.32 -3.17 -14.45
CA THR A 27 5.19 -2.01 -14.20
C THR A 27 4.43 -0.70 -14.39
N GLY A 28 4.93 0.36 -13.77
CA GLY A 28 4.41 1.71 -13.98
C GLY A 28 4.75 2.30 -15.35
N PHE A 29 5.27 1.52 -16.31
CA PHE A 29 5.75 2.00 -17.62
C PHE A 29 4.67 2.74 -18.42
N THR A 30 3.42 2.33 -18.29
CA THR A 30 2.26 2.94 -18.99
C THR A 30 1.84 4.27 -18.38
N PHE A 31 2.36 4.65 -17.21
CA PHE A 31 1.97 5.86 -16.50
C PHE A 31 3.08 6.92 -16.55
N PRO A 32 2.73 8.20 -16.82
CA PRO A 32 3.72 9.28 -16.88
C PRO A 32 4.31 9.63 -15.50
N VAL A 33 3.64 9.23 -14.42
CA VAL A 33 4.06 9.43 -13.03
C VAL A 33 4.63 8.13 -12.48
N LYS A 34 5.58 8.19 -11.54
CA LYS A 34 6.03 7.03 -10.78
C LYS A 34 4.83 6.38 -10.06
N THR A 35 4.22 5.41 -10.70
CA THR A 35 3.06 4.65 -10.20
C THR A 35 3.55 3.34 -9.64
N ALA A 36 3.22 3.08 -8.38
CA ALA A 36 3.45 1.79 -7.77
C ALA A 36 2.32 0.84 -8.20
N VAL A 37 2.68 -0.35 -8.68
CA VAL A 37 1.72 -1.40 -9.00
C VAL A 37 1.56 -2.27 -7.77
N LYS A 38 0.33 -2.36 -7.24
CA LYS A 38 -0.05 -3.31 -6.21
C LYS A 38 -0.79 -4.47 -6.85
N ALA A 39 -0.55 -5.66 -6.32
CA ALA A 39 -1.19 -6.88 -6.78
C ALA A 39 -1.85 -7.60 -5.61
N ASP A 40 -3.10 -7.99 -5.79
CA ASP A 40 -3.77 -9.00 -4.99
C ASP A 40 -3.77 -10.31 -5.79
N VAL A 41 -3.13 -11.33 -5.24
CA VAL A 41 -2.83 -12.60 -5.93
C VAL A 41 -3.54 -13.72 -5.22
N LEU A 42 -4.48 -14.38 -5.91
CA LEU A 42 -5.13 -15.59 -5.42
C LEU A 42 -4.35 -16.80 -5.93
N MET A 43 -3.93 -17.64 -4.99
CA MET A 43 -3.18 -18.86 -5.27
C MET A 43 -4.11 -20.08 -5.34
N THR A 44 -3.62 -21.19 -5.90
CA THR A 44 -4.36 -22.46 -6.03
C THR A 44 -4.76 -23.08 -4.69
N ASP A 45 -4.08 -22.72 -3.61
CA ASP A 45 -4.38 -23.17 -2.24
C ASP A 45 -5.45 -22.30 -1.53
N ASP A 46 -6.15 -21.44 -2.28
CA ASP A 46 -7.14 -20.48 -1.77
C ASP A 46 -6.53 -19.42 -0.83
N THR A 47 -5.20 -19.27 -0.83
CA THR A 47 -4.51 -18.20 -0.11
C THR A 47 -4.48 -16.94 -0.97
N LEU A 48 -4.95 -15.83 -0.40
CA LEU A 48 -4.88 -14.51 -1.01
C LEU A 48 -3.70 -13.72 -0.44
N TYR A 49 -2.79 -13.31 -1.33
CA TYR A 49 -1.66 -12.43 -1.03
C TYR A 49 -1.91 -11.03 -1.55
N SER A 50 -1.35 -10.02 -0.90
CA SER A 50 -1.37 -8.63 -1.36
C SER A 50 0.00 -7.99 -1.17
N GLY A 51 0.45 -7.18 -2.11
CA GLY A 51 1.74 -6.48 -2.01
C GLY A 51 2.02 -5.57 -3.18
N GLU A 52 3.14 -4.85 -3.12
CA GLU A 52 3.65 -4.08 -4.25
C GLU A 52 4.43 -4.99 -5.19
N VAL A 53 4.18 -4.92 -6.49
CA VAL A 53 4.96 -5.67 -7.49
C VAL A 53 6.37 -5.11 -7.53
N ALA A 54 7.34 -5.94 -7.15
CA ALA A 54 8.75 -5.58 -7.14
C ALA A 54 9.45 -6.03 -8.42
N ASP A 55 9.13 -7.23 -8.90
CA ASP A 55 9.73 -7.84 -10.09
C ASP A 55 8.87 -9.01 -10.60
N TYR A 56 9.10 -9.47 -11.82
CA TYR A 56 8.43 -10.63 -12.40
C TYR A 56 9.34 -11.39 -13.37
N PHE A 57 9.05 -12.67 -13.57
CA PHE A 57 9.75 -13.53 -14.52
C PHE A 57 8.79 -14.10 -15.53
N LEU A 58 9.33 -14.36 -16.71
CA LEU A 58 8.61 -14.99 -17.79
C LEU A 58 9.18 -16.36 -18.04
N SER A 59 8.29 -17.29 -18.35
CA SER A 59 8.66 -18.60 -18.88
C SER A 59 9.10 -18.47 -20.34
N SER A 60 9.69 -19.54 -20.90
CA SER A 60 10.18 -19.57 -22.28
C SER A 60 9.10 -19.34 -23.34
N ASP A 61 7.83 -19.56 -22.98
CA ASP A 61 6.64 -19.32 -23.81
C ASP A 61 6.08 -17.89 -23.68
N GLY A 62 6.71 -17.03 -22.87
CA GLY A 62 6.25 -15.66 -22.60
C GLY A 62 5.11 -15.57 -21.56
N SER A 63 4.70 -16.69 -20.95
CA SER A 63 3.76 -16.69 -19.83
C SER A 63 4.41 -16.19 -18.54
N LEU A 64 3.59 -15.79 -17.55
CA LEU A 64 4.09 -15.38 -16.24
C LEU A 64 4.68 -16.59 -15.50
N GLY A 65 6.01 -16.63 -15.37
CA GLY A 65 6.72 -17.68 -14.65
C GLY A 65 6.74 -17.46 -13.14
N GLY A 66 6.76 -16.20 -12.70
CA GLY A 66 6.67 -15.86 -11.28
C GLY A 66 6.64 -14.37 -10.99
N LEU A 67 6.29 -14.02 -9.75
CA LEU A 67 6.07 -12.65 -9.29
C LEU A 67 6.74 -12.43 -7.93
N PHE A 68 7.46 -11.33 -7.79
CA PHE A 68 7.96 -10.85 -6.50
C PHE A 68 7.07 -9.74 -5.95
N LEU A 69 6.57 -9.95 -4.74
CA LEU A 69 5.84 -8.94 -3.97
C LEU A 69 6.74 -8.33 -2.89
N LYS A 70 6.73 -7.01 -2.77
CA LYS A 70 7.30 -6.24 -1.66
C LYS A 70 6.20 -5.89 -0.65
N ASN A 71 6.58 -5.83 0.63
CA ASN A 71 5.67 -5.62 1.75
C ASN A 71 4.46 -6.58 1.74
N PRO A 72 4.69 -7.90 1.57
CA PRO A 72 3.62 -8.84 1.32
C PRO A 72 2.75 -9.06 2.57
N LYS A 73 1.45 -9.18 2.33
CA LYS A 73 0.43 -9.52 3.32
C LYS A 73 -0.32 -10.76 2.87
N ARG A 74 -0.74 -11.57 3.84
CA ARG A 74 -1.59 -12.75 3.62
C ARG A 74 -2.96 -12.51 4.25
N PHE A 75 -4.02 -12.82 3.51
CA PHE A 75 -5.37 -12.78 4.03
C PHE A 75 -5.66 -14.01 4.89
N ASP A 76 -6.21 -13.80 6.07
CA ASP A 76 -6.65 -14.86 6.98
C ASP A 76 -8.11 -15.23 6.70
N ARG A 77 -8.31 -16.06 5.67
CA ARG A 77 -9.63 -16.49 5.22
C ARG A 77 -10.37 -17.29 6.28
N ALA A 78 -9.68 -18.19 6.98
CA ALA A 78 -10.28 -19.03 8.01
C ALA A 78 -10.88 -18.18 9.15
N ARG A 79 -10.11 -17.20 9.64
CA ARG A 79 -10.60 -16.27 10.65
C ARG A 79 -11.72 -15.38 10.11
N TYR A 80 -11.58 -14.87 8.89
CA TYR A 80 -12.63 -14.06 8.26
C TYR A 80 -13.96 -14.81 8.18
N LEU A 81 -13.95 -16.06 7.72
CA LEU A 81 -15.17 -16.87 7.61
C LEU A 81 -15.78 -17.20 8.97
N LYS A 82 -14.95 -17.56 9.95
CA LYS A 82 -15.40 -17.83 11.31
C LYS A 82 -16.08 -16.60 11.91
N GLU A 83 -15.41 -15.46 11.89
CA GLU A 83 -15.97 -14.24 12.46
C GLU A 83 -17.19 -13.75 11.67
N LYS A 84 -17.19 -13.87 10.33
CA LYS A 84 -18.34 -13.51 9.49
C LYS A 84 -19.61 -14.28 9.83
N ALA A 85 -19.49 -15.55 10.21
CA ALA A 85 -20.64 -16.36 10.63
C ALA A 85 -21.31 -15.81 11.91
N ASP A 86 -20.53 -15.14 12.76
CA ASP A 86 -20.96 -14.61 14.05
C ASP A 86 -21.31 -13.10 13.98
N TRP A 87 -21.20 -12.46 12.81
CA TRP A 87 -21.42 -11.01 12.67
C TRP A 87 -22.89 -10.65 12.47
N GLY A 88 -23.41 -9.79 13.35
CA GLY A 88 -24.65 -9.05 13.11
C GLY A 88 -24.49 -7.84 12.18
N THR A 89 -23.28 -7.29 12.04
CA THR A 89 -22.95 -6.14 11.17
C THR A 89 -21.58 -6.28 10.49
N THR A 90 -21.45 -5.72 9.28
CA THR A 90 -20.25 -5.81 8.42
C THR A 90 -19.03 -5.12 9.05
N ARG A 91 -17.92 -5.85 9.20
CA ARG A 91 -16.62 -5.32 9.69
C ARG A 91 -15.64 -5.00 8.56
N PRO A 92 -14.67 -4.09 8.79
CA PRO A 92 -13.65 -3.75 7.80
C PRO A 92 -12.74 -4.94 7.50
N ARG A 93 -12.66 -5.34 6.22
CA ARG A 93 -11.86 -6.48 5.71
C ARG A 93 -10.36 -6.33 5.99
N GLN A 94 -9.90 -5.10 6.25
CA GLN A 94 -8.51 -4.76 6.52
C GLN A 94 -7.94 -5.48 7.76
N ALA A 95 -8.80 -5.81 8.74
CA ALA A 95 -8.38 -6.48 9.98
C ALA A 95 -7.91 -7.94 9.80
N PHE A 96 -8.24 -8.55 8.65
CA PHE A 96 -7.89 -9.95 8.35
C PHE A 96 -6.61 -10.10 7.54
N TRP A 97 -5.94 -8.99 7.21
CA TRP A 97 -4.64 -9.02 6.57
C TRP A 97 -3.54 -9.14 7.61
N ARG A 98 -2.72 -10.18 7.48
CA ARG A 98 -1.54 -10.40 8.30
C ARG A 98 -0.29 -10.08 7.50
N ASN A 99 0.65 -9.35 8.10
CA ASN A 99 1.96 -9.15 7.49
C ASN A 99 2.71 -10.48 7.47
N ILE A 100 3.42 -10.75 6.38
CA ILE A 100 4.37 -11.85 6.32
C ILE A 100 5.72 -11.32 6.77
N PRO A 101 6.45 -12.02 7.65
CA PRO A 101 7.77 -11.59 8.10
C PRO A 101 8.82 -11.81 7.00
N SER A 102 8.67 -11.14 5.86
CA SER A 102 9.63 -11.14 4.77
C SER A 102 9.61 -9.79 4.05
N ALA A 103 10.78 -9.33 3.61
CA ALA A 103 10.91 -8.14 2.79
C ALA A 103 10.38 -8.34 1.36
N LYS A 104 10.50 -9.58 0.84
CA LYS A 104 10.05 -9.98 -0.50
C LYS A 104 9.43 -11.38 -0.47
N LEU A 105 8.29 -11.56 -1.14
CA LEU A 105 7.66 -12.86 -1.33
C LEU A 105 7.71 -13.25 -2.79
N TYR A 106 8.22 -14.44 -3.08
CA TYR A 106 8.15 -15.04 -4.41
C TYR A 106 6.87 -15.86 -4.56
N LEU A 107 6.14 -15.64 -5.65
CA LEU A 107 4.96 -16.41 -6.03
C LEU A 107 5.22 -17.10 -7.37
N ILE A 108 4.98 -18.40 -7.42
CA ILE A 108 5.16 -19.20 -8.64
C ILE A 108 3.97 -18.98 -9.56
N GLY A 109 4.22 -18.59 -10.81
CA GLY A 109 3.19 -18.21 -11.77
C GLY A 109 2.18 -19.33 -12.05
N SER A 110 2.63 -20.58 -12.11
CA SER A 110 1.76 -21.75 -12.34
C SER A 110 0.72 -22.00 -11.25
N HIS A 111 0.89 -21.39 -10.07
CA HIS A 111 -0.04 -21.51 -8.94
C HIS A 111 -0.90 -20.26 -8.77
N ILE A 112 -0.79 -19.26 -9.65
CA ILE A 112 -1.63 -18.06 -9.62
C ILE A 112 -2.94 -18.36 -10.34
N VAL A 113 -4.05 -18.30 -9.61
CA VAL A 113 -5.40 -18.48 -10.15
C VAL A 113 -5.98 -17.16 -10.64
N ASN A 114 -5.76 -16.09 -9.87
CA ASN A 114 -6.26 -14.77 -10.20
C ASN A 114 -5.23 -13.71 -9.77
N LEU A 115 -5.08 -12.69 -10.60
CA LEU A 115 -4.22 -11.55 -10.37
C LEU A 115 -5.03 -10.26 -10.56
N ASN A 116 -5.31 -9.57 -9.47
CA ASN A 116 -5.95 -8.27 -9.51
C ASN A 116 -4.92 -7.17 -9.27
N LEU A 117 -4.90 -6.16 -10.15
CA LEU A 117 -3.89 -5.11 -10.13
C LEU A 117 -4.50 -3.78 -9.79
N ASN A 118 -3.80 -3.04 -8.93
CA ASN A 118 -4.17 -1.70 -8.52
C ASN A 118 -2.98 -0.77 -8.73
N TYR A 119 -3.22 0.36 -9.39
CA TYR A 119 -2.21 1.33 -9.77
C TYR A 119 -2.33 2.54 -8.85
N GLU A 120 -1.33 2.75 -7.99
CA GLU A 120 -1.32 3.88 -7.06
C GLU A 120 -0.25 4.90 -7.51
N PRO A 121 -0.65 6.10 -7.94
CA PRO A 121 0.30 7.16 -8.25
C PRO A 121 1.01 7.61 -6.98
N GLN A 122 2.34 7.77 -7.00
CA GLN A 122 3.09 8.27 -5.83
C GLN A 122 2.65 9.68 -5.42
N THR A 123 2.32 10.56 -6.37
CA THR A 123 1.86 11.93 -6.10
C THR A 123 0.42 11.99 -5.58
N ALA A 124 -0.45 11.05 -5.98
CA ALA A 124 -1.84 11.05 -5.55
C ALA A 124 -1.95 10.91 -4.03
N ARG A 125 -1.08 10.16 -3.37
CA ARG A 125 -1.05 10.09 -1.89
C ARG A 125 -0.71 11.43 -1.26
N THR A 126 0.31 12.11 -1.75
CA THR A 126 0.81 13.34 -1.13
C THR A 126 -0.11 14.52 -1.38
N GLU A 127 -0.69 14.63 -2.57
CA GLU A 127 -1.60 15.72 -2.94
C GLU A 127 -2.98 15.54 -2.31
N VAL A 128 -3.52 14.32 -2.27
CA VAL A 128 -4.79 14.05 -1.57
C VAL A 128 -4.62 14.22 -0.07
N LEU A 129 -3.49 13.77 0.51
CA LEU A 129 -3.21 13.97 1.93
C LEU A 129 -3.01 15.46 2.26
N LYS A 130 -2.28 16.21 1.43
CA LYS A 130 -2.14 17.67 1.58
C LYS A 130 -3.50 18.37 1.48
N LYS A 131 -4.31 18.02 0.48
CA LYS A 131 -5.66 18.58 0.32
C LYS A 131 -6.54 18.25 1.52
N TYR A 132 -6.50 17.02 2.03
CA TYR A 132 -7.25 16.62 3.22
C TYR A 132 -6.77 17.35 4.48
N ILE A 133 -5.46 17.49 4.68
CA ILE A 133 -4.88 18.26 5.78
C ILE A 133 -5.26 19.73 5.67
N ASP A 134 -5.17 20.32 4.48
CA ASP A 134 -5.54 21.71 4.24
C ASP A 134 -7.04 21.93 4.47
N ASP A 135 -7.90 21.03 4.02
CA ASP A 135 -9.35 21.09 4.24
C ASP A 135 -9.70 20.88 5.72
N PHE A 136 -8.99 19.98 6.42
CA PHE A 136 -9.14 19.75 7.86
C PHE A 136 -8.67 20.96 8.69
N LEU A 137 -7.49 21.51 8.37
CA LEU A 137 -6.95 22.69 9.04
C LEU A 137 -7.82 23.93 8.76
N LYS A 138 -8.27 24.13 7.52
CA LYS A 138 -9.21 25.21 7.16
C LYS A 138 -10.57 25.06 7.82
N GLY A 139 -11.06 23.82 8.02
CA GLY A 139 -12.30 23.54 8.74
C GLY A 139 -12.20 23.70 10.26
N SER A 140 -10.99 23.85 10.82
CA SER A 140 -10.77 23.95 12.27
C SER A 140 -10.67 25.38 12.81
N TYR A 141 -10.75 26.41 11.95
CA TYR A 141 -10.78 27.82 12.39
C TYR A 141 -12.19 28.28 12.83
N THR A 142 -12.84 27.55 13.74
CA THR A 142 -13.80 28.10 14.71
C THR A 142 -13.95 27.13 15.89
N ALA A 143 -12.84 26.74 16.51
CA ALA A 143 -12.88 26.22 17.87
C ALA A 143 -11.99 27.12 18.72
N GLU A 144 -12.60 28.03 19.48
CA GLU A 144 -11.90 28.73 20.56
C GLU A 144 -11.51 27.68 21.59
N VAL A 145 -10.25 27.24 21.53
CA VAL A 145 -9.66 26.44 22.60
C VAL A 145 -9.26 27.42 23.70
N THR A 146 -10.14 27.61 24.67
CA THR A 146 -9.80 28.27 25.92
C THR A 146 -8.83 27.38 26.69
N VAL A 147 -7.53 27.63 26.51
CA VAL A 147 -6.50 27.03 27.36
C VAL A 147 -6.57 27.75 28.71
N GLN A 148 -7.24 27.14 29.69
CA GLN A 148 -7.12 27.55 31.09
C GLN A 148 -5.70 27.25 31.56
N ALA A 149 -4.88 28.29 31.67
CA ALA A 149 -3.60 28.20 32.35
C ALA A 149 -3.85 27.84 33.83
N PRO A 150 -3.13 26.87 34.41
CA PRO A 150 -3.26 26.55 35.82
C PRO A 150 -2.85 27.78 36.65
N THR A 151 -3.71 28.17 37.59
CA THR A 151 -3.41 29.24 38.55
C THR A 151 -2.20 28.85 39.40
N LEU A 152 -1.33 29.83 39.68
CA LEU A 152 -0.08 29.64 40.42
C LEU A 152 -0.31 28.95 41.78
N GLU A 153 -1.47 29.14 42.41
CA GLU A 153 -1.85 28.46 43.64
C GLU A 153 -1.90 26.93 43.50
N GLY A 154 -2.44 26.40 42.39
CA GLY A 154 -2.53 24.96 42.15
C GLY A 154 -1.19 24.29 41.81
N VAL A 155 -0.20 25.09 41.38
CA VAL A 155 1.17 24.61 41.12
C VAL A 155 1.94 24.54 42.44
N VAL A 156 1.90 25.58 43.27
CA VAL A 156 2.60 25.60 44.58
C VAL A 156 2.08 24.50 45.51
N ASP A 157 0.77 24.27 45.50
CA ASP A 157 0.10 23.27 46.35
C ASP A 157 0.40 21.81 45.93
N ARG A 158 0.83 21.61 44.68
CA ARG A 158 1.33 20.32 44.17
C ARG A 158 2.77 20.06 44.60
N TRP A 159 3.62 21.09 44.57
CA TRP A 159 5.02 21.00 44.98
C TRP A 159 5.20 20.67 46.47
N TRP A 160 4.35 21.21 47.35
CA TRP A 160 4.41 20.89 48.79
C TRP A 160 3.97 19.45 49.12
N ARG A 161 3.03 18.89 48.35
CA ARG A 161 2.55 17.51 48.54
C ARG A 161 3.53 16.44 48.07
N GLU A 162 4.39 16.75 47.10
CA GLU A 162 5.42 15.81 46.63
C GLU A 162 6.70 15.84 47.48
N GLY A 163 6.99 16.94 48.17
CA GLY A 163 8.14 17.05 49.08
C GLY A 163 8.02 16.30 50.41
N THR A 164 6.80 15.97 50.85
CA THR A 164 6.55 15.37 52.18
C THR A 164 6.46 13.84 52.19
N ARG A 165 6.66 13.17 51.04
CA ARG A 165 6.56 11.70 50.94
C ARG A 165 7.91 10.96 50.91
N LYS A 166 9.02 11.68 51.14
CA LYS A 166 10.36 11.10 51.34
C LYS A 166 11.02 11.73 52.57
N SER A 167 10.60 11.28 53.75
CA SER A 167 11.27 11.46 55.04
C SER A 167 10.68 10.44 55.99
#